data_AF-A0AAX1D896-F1
#
_entry.id   AF-A0AAX1D896-F1
#
_cell.length_a   1.000
_cell.length_b   1.000
_cell.length_c   1.000
_cell.angle_alpha   90.00
_cell.angle_beta   90.00
_cell.angle_gamma   90.00
#
_symmetry.space_group_name_H-M   'P 1'
#
loop_
_entity.id
_entity.type
_entity.pdbx_description
1 polymer ?
#
loop_
_entity_poly.entity_id
_entity_poly.type
_entity_poly.pdbx_seq_one_letter_code
_entity_poly.pdbx_strand_id
1 'polypeptide(L)'
;MVALTVRIDTLDALKVRLALHRELGERIGVYVLSVDHAHGQSILQLQCDRGQVDALMHAVMCGLPQAEFGPLRPAAAITVQ
;
A
#
# COMPACT_ATOMS: atom_id res chain seq x y z
N MET A 1 -9.87 -11.65 -4.21
CA MET A 1 -9.02 -10.59 -3.62
C MET A 1 -7.56 -10.80 -3.99
N VAL A 2 -6.85 -9.71 -4.22
CA VAL A 2 -5.41 -9.67 -4.47
C VAL A 2 -4.74 -8.70 -3.50
N ALA A 3 -3.44 -8.88 -3.29
CA ALA A 3 -2.59 -8.02 -2.49
C ALA A 3 -1.55 -7.36 -3.40
N LEU A 4 -1.49 -6.03 -3.35
CA LEU A 4 -0.48 -5.20 -4.00
C LEU A 4 0.52 -4.74 -2.94
N THR A 5 1.80 -5.08 -3.12
CA THR A 5 2.87 -4.54 -2.28
C THR A 5 3.40 -3.26 -2.90
N VAL A 6 3.62 -2.26 -2.05
CA VAL A 6 4.16 -0.96 -2.42
C VAL A 6 5.27 -0.61 -1.44
N ARG A 7 6.40 -0.11 -1.92
CA ARG A 7 7.52 0.33 -1.08
C ARG A 7 7.74 1.83 -1.26
N ILE A 8 8.11 2.51 -0.18
CA ILE A 8 8.32 3.96 -0.16
C ILE A 8 9.57 4.25 0.66
N ASP A 9 10.48 5.06 0.13
CA ASP A 9 11.70 5.50 0.83
C ASP A 9 11.37 6.59 1.86
N THR A 10 10.57 6.24 2.86
CA THR A 10 10.25 7.10 3.99
C THR A 10 10.02 6.29 5.25
N LEU A 11 10.40 6.85 6.38
CA LEU A 11 10.07 6.33 7.71
C LEU A 11 8.80 6.97 8.29
N ASP A 12 8.23 7.98 7.61
CA ASP A 12 7.04 8.69 8.09
C ASP A 12 5.76 7.92 7.73
N ALA A 13 5.53 6.86 8.51
CA ALA A 13 4.34 6.03 8.39
C ALA A 13 3.04 6.80 8.53
N LEU A 14 3.02 7.89 9.33
CA LEU A 14 1.83 8.70 9.52
C LEU A 14 1.49 9.48 8.24
N LYS A 15 2.50 10.09 7.60
CA LYS A 15 2.34 10.78 6.32
C LYS A 15 1.87 9.82 5.23
N VAL A 16 2.44 8.61 5.17
CA VAL A 16 1.99 7.55 4.25
C VAL A 16 0.52 7.22 4.51
N ARG A 17 0.15 6.99 5.78
CA ARG A 17 -1.23 6.67 6.17
C ARG A 17 -2.22 7.78 5.79
N LEU A 18 -1.86 9.04 6.02
CA LEU A 18 -2.70 10.20 5.68
C LEU A 18 -2.88 10.35 4.16
N ALA A 19 -1.81 10.19 3.39
CA ALA A 19 -1.88 10.24 1.93
C ALA A 19 -2.78 9.13 1.37
N LEU A 20 -2.65 7.90 1.90
CA LEU A 20 -3.52 6.79 1.53
C LEU A 20 -4.97 7.06 1.90
N HIS A 21 -5.25 7.51 3.13
CA HIS A 21 -6.60 7.77 3.57
C HIS A 21 -7.28 8.87 2.75
N ARG A 22 -6.53 9.90 2.35
CA ARG A 22 -7.03 10.99 1.51
C ARG A 22 -7.36 10.54 0.09
N GLU A 23 -6.47 9.78 -0.55
CA GLU A 23 -6.60 9.45 -1.99
C GLU A 23 -7.42 8.18 -2.23
N LEU A 24 -7.39 7.24 -1.28
CA LEU A 24 -8.07 5.96 -1.40
C LEU A 24 -9.36 5.89 -0.56
N GLY A 25 -9.47 6.69 0.50
CA GLY A 25 -10.69 6.79 1.31
C GLY A 25 -11.26 5.44 1.74
N GLU A 26 -12.57 5.26 1.55
CA GLU A 26 -13.32 4.03 1.88
C GLU A 26 -13.09 2.89 0.84
N ARG A 27 -12.29 3.11 -0.22
CA ARG A 27 -12.12 2.14 -1.30
C ARG A 27 -11.16 1.00 -0.95
N ILE A 28 -10.39 1.13 0.13
CA ILE A 28 -9.53 0.04 0.62
C ILE A 28 -10.18 -0.61 1.83
N GLY A 29 -10.38 -1.93 1.76
CA GLY A 29 -10.89 -2.70 2.89
C GLY A 29 -9.87 -2.84 4.01
N VAL A 30 -8.66 -3.34 3.70
CA VAL A 30 -7.59 -3.59 4.67
C VAL A 30 -6.23 -3.31 4.03
N TYR A 31 -5.35 -2.62 4.75
CA TYR A 31 -3.93 -2.52 4.40
C TYR A 31 -3.05 -2.76 5.62
N VAL A 32 -1.84 -3.26 5.38
CA VAL A 32 -0.78 -3.40 6.39
C VAL A 32 0.35 -2.47 6.02
N LEU A 33 0.81 -1.68 6.98
CA LEU A 33 1.97 -0.81 6.86
C LEU A 33 3.04 -1.29 7.83
N SER A 34 4.20 -1.65 7.29
CA SER A 34 5.39 -2.07 8.05
C SER A 34 6.50 -1.07 7.78
N VAL A 35 7.19 -0.63 8.83
CA VAL A 35 8.32 0.29 8.72
C VAL A 35 9.61 -0.50 8.93
N ASP A 36 10.46 -0.49 7.92
CA ASP A 36 11.80 -1.03 7.98
C ASP A 36 12.79 0.08 8.34
N HIS A 37 13.04 0.21 9.65
CA HIS A 37 14.01 1.16 10.18
C HIS A 37 15.46 0.84 9.79
N ALA A 38 15.77 -0.40 9.40
CA ALA A 38 17.12 -0.79 9.00
C ALA A 38 17.47 -0.23 7.60
N HIS A 39 16.48 -0.19 6.71
CA HIS A 39 16.67 0.30 5.33
C HIS A 39 16.10 1.70 5.09
N GLY A 40 15.43 2.31 6.07
CA GLY A 40 14.85 3.65 5.89
C GLY A 40 13.55 3.66 5.07
N GLN A 41 12.87 2.52 5.01
CA GLN A 41 11.80 2.26 4.06
C GLN A 41 10.50 1.89 4.76
N SER A 42 9.38 2.21 4.12
CA SER A 42 8.05 1.74 4.51
C SER A 42 7.52 0.79 3.44
N ILE A 43 7.01 -0.35 3.87
CA ILE A 43 6.38 -1.36 3.02
C ILE A 43 4.89 -1.36 3.34
N LEU A 44 4.09 -1.23 2.30
CA LEU A 44 2.64 -1.20 2.37
C LEU A 44 2.09 -2.39 1.58
N GLN A 45 1.19 -3.16 2.19
CA GLN A 45 0.40 -4.18 1.51
C GLN A 45 -1.05 -3.75 1.45
N LEU A 46 -1.55 -3.56 0.24
CA LEU A 46 -2.91 -3.11 -0.04
C LEU A 46 -3.73 -4.30 -0.55
N GLN A 47 -4.87 -4.59 0.10
CA GLN A 47 -5.80 -5.60 -0.40
C GLN A 47 -6.98 -4.97 -1.13
N CYS A 48 -7.30 -5.52 -2.30
CA CYS A 48 -8.48 -5.13 -3.05
C CYS A 48 -9.07 -6.30 -3.86
N ASP A 49 -10.23 -6.07 -4.47
CA ASP A 49 -10.72 -6.98 -5.51
C ASP A 49 -9.87 -6.87 -6.78
N ARG A 50 -9.76 -7.97 -7.54
CA ARG A 50 -8.95 -7.99 -8.76
C ARG A 50 -9.43 -6.97 -9.80
N GLY A 51 -10.72 -6.67 -9.86
CA GLY A 51 -11.27 -5.64 -10.74
C GLY A 51 -10.88 -4.21 -10.35
N GLN A 52 -10.42 -3.99 -9.12
CA GLN A 52 -10.12 -2.67 -8.56
C GLN A 52 -8.62 -2.34 -8.54
N VAL A 53 -7.77 -3.25 -9.03
CA VAL A 53 -6.30 -3.10 -8.99
C VAL A 53 -5.83 -1.85 -9.72
N ASP A 54 -6.38 -1.58 -10.91
CA ASP A 54 -5.97 -0.43 -11.71
C ASP A 54 -6.29 0.90 -11.01
N ALA A 55 -7.51 1.02 -10.48
CA ALA A 55 -7.93 2.17 -9.69
C ALA A 55 -7.09 2.35 -8.42
N LEU A 56 -6.71 1.24 -7.76
CA LEU A 56 -5.82 1.25 -6.60
C LEU A 56 -4.42 1.75 -6.98
N MET A 57 -3.83 1.23 -8.05
CA MET A 57 -2.51 1.66 -8.53
C MET A 57 -2.52 3.15 -8.92
N HIS A 58 -3.56 3.61 -9.61
CA HIS A 58 -3.72 5.02 -9.95
C HIS A 58 -3.73 5.92 -8.71
N ALA A 59 -4.54 5.58 -7.70
CA ALA A 59 -4.62 6.35 -6.48
C ALA A 59 -3.31 6.32 -5.67
N VAL A 60 -2.57 5.21 -5.68
CA VAL A 60 -1.22 5.14 -5.10
C VAL A 60 -0.27 6.07 -5.85
N MET A 61 -0.26 6.07 -7.19
CA MET A 61 0.58 6.99 -7.96
C MET A 61 0.26 8.47 -7.69
N CYS A 62 -1.02 8.80 -7.48
CA CYS A 62 -1.43 10.16 -7.12
C CYS A 62 -1.01 10.57 -5.70
N GLY A 63 -1.25 9.71 -4.71
CA GLY A 63 -0.97 10.03 -3.30
C GLY A 63 0.48 9.83 -2.88
N LEU A 64 1.16 8.89 -3.52
CA LEU A 64 2.50 8.42 -3.21
C LEU A 64 3.29 8.25 -4.51
N PRO A 65 3.61 9.34 -5.23
CA PRO A 65 4.28 9.27 -6.53
C PRO A 65 5.68 8.66 -6.48
N GLN A 66 6.26 8.57 -5.29
CA GLN A 66 7.61 8.02 -5.04
C GLN A 66 7.56 6.53 -4.72
N ALA A 67 6.38 5.92 -4.77
CA ALA A 67 6.18 4.56 -4.36
C ALA A 67 6.54 3.58 -5.48
N GLU A 68 7.26 2.52 -5.11
CA GLU A 68 7.61 1.43 -6.01
C GLU A 68 6.60 0.30 -5.89
N PHE A 69 6.03 -0.12 -7.04
CA PHE A 69 5.10 -1.24 -7.08
C PHE A 69 5.84 -2.58 -7.11
N GLY A 70 5.52 -3.43 -6.14
CA GLY A 70 5.95 -4.81 -6.09
C GLY A 70 4.96 -5.76 -6.81
N PRO A 71 5.20 -7.07 -6.73
CA PRO A 71 4.36 -8.06 -7.40
C PRO A 71 2.95 -8.12 -6.82
N LEU A 72 1.95 -8.25 -7.70
CA LEU A 72 0.58 -8.59 -7.32
C LEU A 72 0.51 -10.07 -6.91
N ARG A 73 -0.03 -10.34 -5.73
CA ARG A 73 -0.17 -11.70 -5.20
C ARG A 73 -1.64 -11.99 -4.90
N PRO A 74 -2.09 -13.26 -4.94
CA PRO A 74 -3.36 -13.63 -4.33
C PRO A 74 -3.38 -13.16 -2.88
N ALA A 75 -4.51 -12.63 -2.42
CA ALA A 75 -4.68 -12.25 -1.02
C ALA A 75 -4.78 -13.52 -0.15
N ALA A 76 -3.65 -14.15 0.14
CA ALA A 76 -3.56 -15.01 1.31
C ALA A 76 -3.72 -14.10 2.55
N ALA A 77 -4.40 -14.59 3.59
CA ALA A 77 -4.66 -13.85 4.82
C ALA A 77 -3.41 -13.06 5.23
N ILE A 78 -3.52 -11.73 5.36
CA ILE A 78 -2.37 -10.90 5.73
C ILE A 78 -2.02 -11.29 7.15
N THR A 79 -1.00 -12.13 7.31
CA THR A 79 -0.41 -12.38 8.61
C THR A 79 0.48 -11.18 8.90
N VAL A 80 0.05 -10.33 9.83
CA VAL A 80 0.96 -9.38 10.49
C VAL A 80 2.02 -10.24 11.18
N GLN A 81 3.22 -10.27 10.61
CA GLN A 81 4.40 -10.83 11.28
C GLN A 81 5.13 -9.71 12.02
#